data_AF-A0A0G1W207-F1
#
_entry.id   AF-A0A0G1W207-F1
#
_cell.length_a   1.000
_cell.length_b   1.000
_cell.length_c   1.000
_cell.angle_alpha   90.00
_cell.angle_beta   90.00
_cell.angle_gamma   90.00
#
_symmetry.space_group_name_H-M   'P 1'
#
loop_
_entity.id
_entity.type
_entity.pdbx_description
1 polymer ?
#
loop_
_entity_poly.entity_id
_entity_poly.type
_entity_poly.pdbx_seq_one_letter_code
_entity_poly.pdbx_strand_id
1 'polypeptide(L)'
;MKDKRTYANRRDELIKAVAKRRRKIKELSIQYKGGRCQICGYTKYQGALDLHHKEPSTKVFGIGDKGYTRSWEKVKIELDKCILVCANCHRELEAGITQLPNES
;
A
#
# COMPACT_ATOMS: atom_id res chain seq x y z
N MET A 1 25.83 14.77 -29.45
CA MET A 1 26.00 13.30 -29.40
C MET A 1 24.70 12.68 -28.90
N LYS A 2 24.07 11.76 -29.64
CA LYS A 2 22.90 11.03 -29.11
C LYS A 2 23.38 10.08 -28.03
N ASP A 3 22.80 10.23 -26.85
CA ASP A 3 23.06 9.40 -25.69
C ASP A 3 22.70 7.93 -26.00
N LYS A 4 23.72 7.07 -26.10
CA LYS A 4 23.58 5.63 -26.41
C LYS A 4 23.33 4.78 -25.15
N ARG A 5 22.83 5.36 -24.05
CA ARG A 5 22.55 4.61 -22.81
C ARG A 5 21.46 3.55 -23.03
N THR A 6 21.85 2.28 -23.00
CA THR A 6 20.93 1.13 -23.09
C THR A 6 20.19 0.90 -21.77
N TYR A 7 19.12 0.09 -21.80
CA TYR A 7 18.39 -0.32 -20.59
C TYR A 7 19.28 -1.09 -19.61
N ALA A 8 20.17 -1.95 -20.12
CA ALA A 8 21.12 -2.70 -19.30
C ALA A 8 22.01 -1.78 -18.44
N ASN A 9 22.47 -0.65 -19.02
CA ASN A 9 23.32 0.32 -18.33
C ASN A 9 22.61 1.05 -17.18
N ARG A 10 21.27 1.03 -17.13
CA ARG A 10 20.45 1.74 -16.14
C ARG A 10 19.59 0.81 -15.29
N ARG A 11 19.69 -0.51 -15.48
CA ARG A 11 18.82 -1.49 -14.82
C ARG A 11 18.79 -1.30 -13.31
N ASP A 12 19.96 -1.21 -12.68
CA ASP A 12 20.07 -1.09 -11.22
C ASP A 12 19.54 0.25 -10.71
N GLU A 13 19.79 1.33 -11.45
CA GLU A 13 19.24 2.66 -11.15
C GLU A 13 17.70 2.66 -11.22
N LEU A 14 17.15 2.04 -12.26
CA LEU A 14 15.70 1.90 -12.45
C LEU A 14 15.07 1.05 -11.33
N ILE A 15 15.69 -0.06 -10.96
CA ILE A 15 15.23 -0.90 -9.83
C ILE A 15 15.24 -0.10 -8.53
N LYS A 16 16.32 0.62 -8.23
CA LYS A 16 16.42 1.50 -7.05
C LYS A 16 15.38 2.61 -7.07
N ALA A 17 15.15 3.25 -8.22
CA ALA A 17 14.15 4.30 -8.38
C ALA A 17 12.73 3.79 -8.14
N VAL A 18 12.39 2.60 -8.68
CA VAL A 18 11.09 1.95 -8.45
C VAL A 18 10.91 1.60 -6.98
N ALA A 19 11.92 1.00 -6.34
CA ALA A 19 11.87 0.68 -4.91
C ALA A 19 11.67 1.94 -4.04
N LYS A 20 12.39 3.04 -4.35
CA LYS A 20 12.24 4.33 -3.67
C LYS A 20 10.83 4.90 -3.84
N ARG A 21 10.27 4.84 -5.05
CA ARG A 21 8.90 5.28 -5.34
C ARG A 21 7.86 4.46 -4.57
N ARG A 22 7.99 3.14 -4.55
CA ARG A 22 7.09 2.24 -3.82
C ARG A 22 7.06 2.54 -2.33
N ARG A 23 8.23 2.70 -1.71
CA ARG A 23 8.34 3.07 -0.29
C ARG A 23 7.65 4.41 0.00
N LYS A 24 7.90 5.43 -0.84
CA LYS A 24 7.27 6.74 -0.69
C LYS A 24 5.74 6.69 -0.80
N ILE A 25 5.20 5.91 -1.74
CA ILE A 25 3.74 5.79 -1.85
C ILE A 25 3.16 4.99 -0.69
N LYS A 26 3.80 3.89 -0.26
CA LYS A 26 3.35 3.15 0.94
C LYS A 26 3.27 4.07 2.17
N GLU A 27 4.28 4.89 2.39
CA GLU A 27 4.29 5.86 3.49
C GLU A 27 3.15 6.88 3.39
N LEU A 28 2.94 7.47 2.20
CA LEU A 28 1.82 8.38 1.96
C LEU A 28 0.46 7.69 2.16
N SER A 29 0.33 6.44 1.74
CA SER A 29 -0.89 5.63 1.91
C SER A 29 -1.19 5.37 3.38
N ILE A 30 -0.17 5.04 4.18
CA ILE A 30 -0.28 4.84 5.62
C ILE A 30 -0.72 6.14 6.30
N GLN A 31 -0.06 7.26 5.98
CA GLN A 31 -0.40 8.58 6.51
C GLN A 31 -1.84 8.98 6.14
N TYR A 32 -2.24 8.78 4.88
CA TYR A 32 -3.60 9.06 4.41
C TYR A 32 -4.68 8.28 5.17
N LYS A 33 -4.36 7.08 5.66
CA LYS A 33 -5.26 6.24 6.46
C LYS A 33 -5.09 6.38 7.97
N GLY A 34 -4.42 7.44 8.42
CA GLY A 34 -4.32 7.80 9.84
C GLY A 34 -3.15 7.17 10.58
N GLY A 35 -2.23 6.49 9.89
CA GLY A 35 -0.93 6.07 10.44
C GLY A 35 -0.96 4.94 11.47
N ARG A 36 -2.14 4.35 11.73
CA ARG A 36 -2.33 3.30 12.73
C ARG A 36 -3.26 2.21 12.24
N CYS A 37 -3.11 1.01 12.78
CA CYS A 37 -4.11 -0.04 12.61
C CYS A 37 -5.46 0.47 13.12
N GLN A 38 -6.49 0.41 12.28
CA GLN A 38 -7.84 0.86 12.62
C GLN A 38 -8.61 -0.12 13.53
N ILE A 39 -8.06 -1.32 13.76
CA ILE A 39 -8.63 -2.33 14.66
C ILE A 39 -7.95 -2.25 16.04
N CYS A 40 -6.63 -2.46 16.10
CA CYS A 40 -5.90 -2.56 17.38
C CYS A 40 -5.04 -1.35 17.73
N GLY A 41 -4.98 -0.32 16.88
CA GLY A 41 -4.20 0.90 17.15
C GLY A 41 -2.69 0.77 16.97
N TYR A 42 -2.17 -0.34 16.44
CA TYR A 42 -0.73 -0.53 16.21
C TYR A 42 -0.11 0.59 15.35
N THR A 43 0.99 1.19 15.85
CA THR A 43 1.70 2.31 15.20
C THR A 43 3.23 2.17 15.20
N LYS A 44 3.78 1.10 15.81
CA LYS A 44 5.23 1.01 16.10
C LYS A 44 6.10 0.91 14.86
N TYR A 45 5.67 0.17 13.84
CA TYR A 45 6.45 -0.03 12.61
C TYR A 45 5.54 0.00 11.38
N GLN A 46 5.74 0.99 10.51
CA GLN A 46 4.98 1.16 9.27
C GLN A 46 5.06 -0.06 8.34
N GLY A 47 6.14 -0.83 8.38
CA GLY A 47 6.29 -2.03 7.56
C GLY A 47 5.37 -3.17 7.97
N ALA A 48 4.85 -3.16 9.21
CA ALA A 48 3.87 -4.14 9.69
C ALA A 48 2.42 -3.68 9.48
N LEU A 49 2.21 -2.55 8.80
CA LEU A 49 0.90 -2.06 8.39
C LEU A 49 0.65 -2.40 6.92
N ASP A 50 -0.56 -2.86 6.66
CA ASP A 50 -1.06 -3.29 5.36
C ASP A 50 -2.47 -2.73 5.12
N LEU A 51 -2.83 -2.64 3.84
CA LEU A 51 -4.13 -2.13 3.40
C LEU A 51 -5.04 -3.31 3.09
N HIS A 52 -6.11 -3.42 3.86
CA HIS A 52 -7.15 -4.43 3.64
C HIS A 52 -8.30 -3.81 2.87
N HIS A 53 -8.72 -4.43 1.77
CA HIS A 53 -9.92 -3.99 1.05
C HIS A 53 -11.18 -4.33 1.85
N LYS A 54 -12.07 -3.36 2.09
CA LYS A 54 -13.34 -3.61 2.79
C LYS A 54 -14.22 -4.62 2.04
N GLU A 55 -14.21 -4.52 0.71
CA GLU A 55 -14.99 -5.36 -0.18
C GLU A 55 -14.07 -5.88 -1.31
N PRO A 56 -13.60 -7.13 -1.26
CA PRO A 56 -12.65 -7.70 -2.22
C PRO A 56 -13.13 -7.63 -3.67
N SER A 57 -14.45 -7.60 -3.90
CA SER A 57 -15.06 -7.52 -5.24
C SER A 57 -14.94 -6.12 -5.88
N THR A 58 -14.62 -5.08 -5.11
CA THR A 58 -14.56 -3.68 -5.60
C THR A 58 -13.16 -3.21 -5.99
N LYS A 59 -12.15 -4.07 -5.87
CA LYS A 59 -10.76 -3.74 -6.17
C LYS A 59 -10.55 -3.53 -7.67
N VAL A 60 -9.92 -2.41 -8.03
CA VAL A 60 -9.50 -2.19 -9.43
C VAL A 60 -8.06 -2.67 -9.63
N PHE A 61 -7.23 -2.59 -8.57
CA PHE A 61 -5.87 -3.10 -8.57
C PHE A 61 -5.36 -3.31 -7.14
N GLY A 62 -4.44 -4.26 -6.93
CA GLY A 62 -3.84 -4.48 -5.61
C GLY A 62 -2.91 -3.32 -5.21
N ILE A 63 -3.17 -2.68 -4.07
CA ILE A 63 -2.24 -1.72 -3.44
C ILE A 63 -1.11 -2.49 -2.75
N GLY A 64 -0.26 -3.11 -3.56
CA GLY A 64 0.99 -3.76 -3.15
C GLY A 64 2.13 -3.33 -4.06
N ASP A 65 3.14 -4.18 -4.22
CA ASP A 65 4.32 -3.88 -5.03
C ASP A 65 4.02 -3.40 -6.46
N LYS A 66 2.92 -3.85 -7.07
CA LYS A 66 2.53 -3.46 -8.43
C LYS A 66 1.56 -2.27 -8.50
N GLY A 67 0.88 -1.93 -7.40
CA GLY A 67 -0.10 -0.82 -7.36
C GLY A 67 0.53 0.57 -7.22
N TYR A 68 1.70 0.64 -6.59
CA TYR A 68 2.39 1.90 -6.29
C TYR A 68 3.09 2.59 -7.48
N THR A 69 2.96 2.03 -8.69
CA THR A 69 3.46 2.63 -9.93
C THR A 69 2.41 3.53 -10.62
N ARG A 70 1.21 3.67 -10.03
CA ARG A 70 0.14 4.54 -10.54
C ARG A 70 0.26 5.98 -10.03
N SER A 71 -0.51 6.88 -10.65
CA SER A 71 -0.63 8.27 -10.16
C SER A 71 -1.20 8.29 -8.75
N TRP A 72 -0.80 9.29 -7.97
CA TRP A 72 -1.23 9.42 -6.58
C TRP A 72 -2.75 9.53 -6.44
N GLU A 73 -3.43 10.18 -7.38
CA GLU A 73 -4.90 10.30 -7.40
C GLU A 73 -5.59 8.94 -7.54
N LYS A 74 -5.10 8.09 -8.46
CA LYS A 74 -5.64 6.73 -8.61
C LYS A 74 -5.38 5.89 -7.36
N VAL A 75 -4.23 6.08 -6.73
CA VAL A 75 -3.92 5.43 -5.45
C VAL A 75 -4.89 5.89 -4.36
N LYS A 76 -5.20 7.19 -4.24
CA LYS A 76 -6.19 7.70 -3.27
C LYS A 76 -7.56 7.07 -3.44
N ILE A 77 -8.08 7.03 -4.67
CA ILE A 77 -9.40 6.45 -4.97
C ILE A 77 -9.47 4.98 -4.52
N GLU A 78 -8.40 4.22 -4.74
CA GLU A 78 -8.34 2.83 -4.28
C GLU A 78 -8.13 2.73 -2.77
N LEU A 79 -7.34 3.64 -2.18
CA LEU A 79 -7.17 3.72 -0.73
C LEU A 79 -8.52 3.94 -0.06
N ASP A 80 -9.40 4.79 -0.58
CA ASP A 80 -10.72 5.06 0.02
C ASP A 80 -11.56 3.79 0.25
N LYS A 81 -11.35 2.75 -0.56
CA LYS A 81 -11.99 1.42 -0.42
C LYS A 81 -11.29 0.47 0.57
N CYS A 82 -10.13 0.87 1.07
CA CYS A 82 -9.30 0.10 1.98
C CYS A 82 -9.34 0.64 3.41
N ILE A 83 -9.04 -0.22 4.37
CA ILE A 83 -8.71 0.14 5.75
C ILE A 83 -7.24 -0.19 6.03
N LEU A 84 -6.64 0.55 6.96
CA LEU A 84 -5.27 0.30 7.39
C LEU A 84 -5.27 -0.63 8.60
N VAL A 85 -4.62 -1.78 8.49
CA VAL A 85 -4.54 -2.79 9.56
C VAL A 85 -3.11 -3.25 9.75
N CYS A 86 -2.78 -3.79 10.93
CA CYS A 86 -1.50 -4.48 11.10
C CYS A 86 -1.56 -5.90 10.52
N ALA A 87 -0.40 -6.48 10.26
CA ALA A 87 -0.28 -7.83 9.69
C ALA A 87 -1.03 -8.92 10.49
N ASN A 88 -1.20 -8.75 11.80
CA ASN A 88 -1.97 -9.69 12.63
C ASN A 88 -3.47 -9.52 12.40
N CYS A 89 -4.00 -8.30 12.57
CA CYS A 89 -5.42 -8.03 12.31
C CYS A 89 -5.81 -8.31 10.85
N HIS A 90 -4.89 -8.13 9.90
CA HIS A 90 -5.13 -8.51 8.51
C HIS A 90 -5.41 -10.01 8.37
N ARG A 91 -4.57 -10.87 8.96
CA ARG A 91 -4.75 -12.32 8.94
C ARG A 91 -6.00 -12.74 9.71
N GLU A 92 -6.30 -12.08 10.82
CA GLU A 92 -7.52 -12.32 11.59
C GLU A 92 -8.77 -11.98 10.77
N LEU A 93 -8.76 -10.90 9.98
CA LEU A 93 -9.86 -10.53 9.09
C LEU A 93 -10.06 -11.60 8.01
N GLU A 94 -8.97 -12.03 7.37
CA GLU A 94 -9.02 -13.08 6.34
C GLU A 94 -9.51 -14.42 6.91
N ALA A 95 -9.19 -14.71 8.18
CA ALA A 95 -9.65 -15.91 8.89
C ALA A 95 -11.05 -15.76 9.51
N GLY A 96 -11.68 -14.59 9.43
CA GLY A 96 -12.98 -14.31 10.06
C GLY A 96 -12.95 -14.25 11.59
N ILE A 97 -11.77 -14.14 12.21
CA ILE A 97 -11.57 -14.07 13.66
C ILE A 97 -11.91 -12.67 14.19
N THR A 98 -11.58 -11.64 13.41
CA THR A 98 -11.90 -10.24 13.74
C THR A 98 -12.79 -9.64 12.67
N GLN A 99 -13.44 -8.52 12.99
CA GLN A 99 -14.36 -7.82 12.10
C GLN A 99 -13.89 -6.39 11.86
N LEU A 100 -14.32 -5.81 10.74
CA LEU A 100 -14.08 -4.40 10.47
C LEU A 100 -14.76 -3.55 11.57
N PRO A 101 -14.15 -2.44 12.01
CA PRO A 101 -14.81 -1.55 12.95
C PRO A 101 -16.08 -1.01 12.29
N ASN A 102 -17.21 -1.11 12.99
CA ASN A 102 -18.48 -0.56 12.52
C ASN A 102 -18.33 0.97 12.36
N GLU A 103 -18.63 1.47 11.17
CA GLU A 103 -18.73 2.92 10.94
C GLU A 103 -19.92 3.43 11.78
N SER A 104 -19.63 4.27 12.77
CA SER A 104 -20.64 4.93 13.62
C SER A 104 -21.30 6.08 12.88
#